data_AF-A0A3C0WL31-F1
#
_entry.id   AF-A0A3C0WL31-F1
#
_cell.length_a   1.000
_cell.length_b   1.000
_cell.length_c   1.000
_cell.angle_alpha   90.00
_cell.angle_beta   90.00
_cell.angle_gamma   90.00
#
_symmetry.space_group_name_H-M   'P 1'
#
loop_
_entity.id
_entity.type
_entity.pdbx_description
1 polymer ?
#
loop_
_entity_poly.entity_id
_entity_poly.type
_entity_poly.pdbx_seq_one_letter_code
_entity_poly.pdbx_strand_id
1 'polypeptide(L)'
;MNKRKTRIHIRGEYLDKGDQVQPAVPSVLPKLAVADELDPRLTLAQWLVSDKNPLTSRVFVNRIWQEFFGRGLVLTSEDFGIQGASPTHPKLLDFLASEFMSSNWDVKALQRRIVLSSTYQQASTYRPELTSLDPENELLARQNSLRLSGETIRDSALATSGLLSAKMGGPGVRPPQPESVTLEAFGSHPWDVSKDEDRYRRAVYTFVLRTTPFAQTAVFDAPSPQSPCARRERSNTPLQALTLLNDEVFFEAAQHLARQIDTEPEDDLDRINKLFTVCLQRLPEREEASLLQQLLAENRTFFKSHPELIDATVGRENAALNTAAWVHTCSVMMNLHEFITRD
;
A
#
# COMPACT_ATOMS: atom_id res chain seq x y z
N MET A 1 -28.33 11.40 26.47
CA MET A 1 -27.79 10.05 26.22
C MET A 1 -28.09 9.15 27.41
N ASN A 2 -28.76 8.02 27.21
CA ASN A 2 -29.00 7.04 28.28
C ASN A 2 -27.66 6.35 28.62
N LYS A 3 -27.04 6.68 29.77
CA LYS A 3 -25.71 6.16 30.15
C LYS A 3 -25.84 4.67 30.53
N ARG A 4 -25.31 3.77 29.69
CA ARG A 4 -25.25 2.32 29.99
C ARG A 4 -24.34 2.10 31.20
N LYS A 5 -24.83 1.39 32.23
CA LYS A 5 -24.01 0.97 33.38
C LYS A 5 -22.99 -0.07 32.92
N THR A 6 -21.71 0.15 33.18
CA THR A 6 -20.61 -0.77 32.86
C THR A 6 -20.13 -1.45 34.15
N ARG A 7 -19.89 -2.76 34.11
CA ARG A 7 -19.42 -3.55 35.25
C ARG A 7 -18.20 -4.37 34.87
N ILE A 8 -17.38 -4.72 35.86
CA ILE A 8 -16.30 -5.69 35.69
C ILE A 8 -16.93 -7.06 35.45
N HIS A 9 -16.43 -7.80 34.46
CA HIS A 9 -16.80 -9.20 34.26
C HIS A 9 -15.76 -10.07 34.97
N ILE A 10 -16.19 -10.81 36.00
CA ILE A 10 -15.31 -11.62 36.83
C ILE A 10 -14.74 -12.72 35.95
N ARG A 11 -13.40 -12.80 35.84
CA ARG A 11 -12.69 -13.73 34.93
C ARG A 11 -13.11 -13.62 33.45
N GLY A 12 -13.70 -12.49 33.05
CA GLY A 12 -14.18 -12.26 31.69
C GLY A 12 -15.55 -12.88 31.39
N GLU A 13 -16.23 -13.50 32.36
CA GLU A 13 -17.56 -14.10 32.16
C GLU A 13 -18.64 -13.03 32.09
N TYR A 14 -19.34 -12.94 30.95
CA TYR A 14 -20.31 -11.86 30.70
C TYR A 14 -21.59 -11.93 31.56
N LEU A 15 -21.86 -13.11 32.14
CA LEU A 15 -22.97 -13.32 33.06
C LEU A 15 -22.60 -12.96 34.50
N ASP A 16 -21.33 -13.11 34.89
CA ASP A 16 -20.84 -12.84 36.24
C ASP A 16 -20.32 -11.39 36.36
N LYS A 17 -21.22 -10.50 36.79
CA LYS A 17 -20.96 -9.06 36.86
C LYS A 17 -20.54 -8.66 38.27
N GLY A 18 -19.29 -8.25 38.40
CA GLY A 18 -18.76 -7.61 39.60
C GLY A 18 -19.12 -6.12 39.69
N ASP A 19 -18.20 -5.34 40.26
CA ASP A 19 -18.43 -3.94 40.60
C ASP A 19 -18.70 -3.06 39.37
N GLN A 20 -19.52 -2.04 39.59
CA GLN A 20 -19.74 -0.99 38.60
C GLN A 20 -18.50 -0.10 38.49
N VAL A 21 -18.07 0.15 37.26
CA VAL A 21 -16.93 1.02 36.96
C VAL A 21 -17.40 2.33 36.35
N GLN A 22 -16.62 3.37 36.59
CA GLN A 22 -16.79 4.68 35.97
C GLN A 22 -15.68 4.91 34.92
N PRO A 23 -15.92 5.75 33.90
CA PRO A 23 -14.86 6.16 32.99
C PRO A 23 -13.66 6.74 33.74
N ALA A 24 -12.48 6.19 33.48
CA ALA A 24 -11.23 6.64 34.07
C ALA A 24 -10.08 6.34 33.09
N VAL A 25 -8.90 6.88 33.36
CA VAL A 25 -7.64 6.55 32.66
C VAL A 25 -6.75 5.69 33.56
N PRO A 26 -5.85 4.87 32.99
CA PRO A 26 -4.84 4.16 33.77
C PRO A 26 -4.11 5.11 34.72
N SER A 27 -3.92 4.70 35.98
CA SER A 27 -3.34 5.55 37.04
C SER A 27 -1.90 6.01 36.76
N VAL A 28 -1.19 5.32 35.88
CA VAL A 28 0.17 5.66 35.42
C VAL A 28 0.20 6.86 34.45
N LEU A 29 -0.94 7.23 33.86
CA LEU A 29 -1.05 8.31 32.88
C LEU A 29 -1.56 9.61 33.53
N PRO A 30 -1.38 10.79 32.90
CA PRO A 30 -1.85 12.06 33.44
C PRO A 30 -3.33 12.00 33.82
N LYS A 31 -3.70 12.59 34.96
CA LYS A 31 -5.10 12.54 35.44
C LYS A 31 -6.05 13.19 34.41
N LEU A 32 -7.14 12.50 34.12
CA LEU A 32 -8.25 13.03 33.34
C LEU A 32 -9.17 13.81 34.28
N ALA A 33 -9.28 15.13 34.10
CA ALA A 33 -10.31 15.91 34.79
C ALA A 33 -11.66 15.64 34.11
N VAL A 34 -12.37 14.62 34.57
CA VAL A 34 -13.72 14.32 34.08
C VAL A 34 -14.68 15.24 34.84
N ALA A 35 -15.07 16.36 34.24
CA ALA A 35 -16.22 17.12 34.74
C ALA A 35 -17.49 16.32 34.44
N ASP A 36 -18.44 16.28 35.38
CA ASP A 36 -19.68 15.49 35.27
C ASP A 36 -20.55 15.82 34.04
N GLU A 37 -20.33 17.00 33.44
CA GLU A 37 -21.08 17.55 32.30
C GLU A 37 -20.44 17.28 30.92
N LEU A 38 -19.16 16.89 30.84
CA LEU A 38 -18.49 16.67 29.56
C LEU A 38 -18.75 15.26 29.00
N ASP A 39 -18.89 15.15 27.67
CA ASP A 39 -18.94 13.84 26.99
C ASP A 39 -17.63 13.08 27.25
N PRO A 40 -17.66 11.93 27.96
CA PRO A 40 -16.45 11.18 28.29
C PRO A 40 -15.59 10.81 27.07
N ARG A 41 -16.19 10.67 25.88
CA ARG A 41 -15.46 10.37 24.64
C ARG A 41 -14.68 11.58 24.15
N LEU A 42 -15.28 12.77 24.18
CA LEU A 42 -14.61 14.01 23.80
C LEU A 42 -13.49 14.34 24.80
N THR A 43 -13.74 14.17 26.10
CA THR A 43 -12.73 14.39 27.14
C THR A 43 -11.52 13.46 26.94
N LEU A 44 -11.75 12.17 26.66
CA LEU A 44 -10.68 11.23 26.35
C LEU A 44 -9.91 11.63 25.10
N ALA A 45 -10.61 12.03 24.03
CA ALA A 45 -9.97 12.46 22.78
C ALA A 45 -9.05 13.68 23.01
N GLN A 46 -9.54 14.71 23.69
CA GLN A 46 -8.77 15.90 24.03
C GLN A 46 -7.56 15.60 24.92
N TRP A 47 -7.72 14.66 25.85
CA TRP A 47 -6.63 14.22 26.72
C TRP A 47 -5.56 13.42 25.97
N LEU A 48 -5.95 12.56 25.02
CA LEU A 48 -5.01 11.80 24.19
C LEU A 48 -4.11 12.73 23.37
N VAL A 49 -4.64 13.83 22.83
CA VAL A 49 -3.89 14.79 22.00
C VAL A 49 -3.47 16.06 22.77
N SER A 50 -3.51 16.03 24.10
CA SER A 50 -3.03 17.15 24.92
C SER A 50 -1.51 17.32 24.78
N ASP A 51 -1.07 18.56 24.79
CA ASP A 51 0.32 19.00 24.95
C ASP A 51 1.05 18.34 26.14
N LYS A 52 0.32 17.94 27.18
CA LYS A 52 0.85 17.22 28.36
C LYS A 52 1.09 15.74 28.10
N ASN A 53 0.64 15.19 26.97
CA ASN A 53 0.87 13.81 26.56
C ASN A 53 1.82 13.73 25.35
N PRO A 54 3.13 13.55 25.58
CA PRO A 54 4.12 13.53 24.49
C PRO A 54 4.13 12.23 23.69
N LEU A 55 3.44 11.17 24.15
CA LEU A 55 3.49 9.87 23.48
C LEU A 55 2.73 9.87 22.16
N THR A 56 1.56 10.51 22.12
CA THR A 56 0.69 10.50 20.93
C THR A 56 1.39 11.12 19.72
N SER A 57 2.07 12.26 19.89
CA SER A 57 2.81 12.91 18.81
C SER A 57 4.04 12.10 18.38
N ARG A 58 4.81 11.55 19.33
CA ARG A 58 5.96 10.68 19.03
C ARG A 58 5.55 9.42 18.25
N VAL A 59 4.51 8.73 18.69
CA VAL A 59 3.99 7.52 18.02
C VAL A 59 3.48 7.87 16.61
N PHE A 60 2.73 8.96 16.48
CA PHE A 60 2.20 9.38 15.16
C PHE A 60 3.33 9.75 14.19
N VAL A 61 4.28 10.59 14.62
CA VAL A 61 5.45 10.97 13.82
C VAL A 61 6.25 9.73 13.40
N ASN A 62 6.47 8.78 14.30
CA ASN A 62 7.19 7.56 13.98
C ASN A 62 6.49 6.73 12.89
N ARG A 63 5.16 6.64 12.92
CA ARG A 63 4.38 5.96 11.89
C ARG A 63 4.48 6.67 10.55
N ILE A 64 4.34 8.00 10.52
CA ILE A 64 4.52 8.77 9.28
C ILE A 64 5.94 8.61 8.73
N TRP A 65 6.95 8.67 9.60
CA TRP A 65 8.34 8.43 9.23
C TRP A 65 8.53 7.03 8.64
N GLN A 66 7.97 5.99 9.26
CA GLN A 66 8.00 4.62 8.77
C GLN A 66 7.38 4.48 7.37
N GLU A 67 6.31 5.21 7.03
CA GLU A 67 5.74 5.15 5.67
C GLU A 67 6.69 5.75 4.61
N PHE A 68 7.53 6.72 4.98
CA PHE A 68 8.49 7.34 4.06
C PHE A 68 9.83 6.60 3.97
N PHE A 69 10.31 6.02 5.07
CA PHE A 69 11.62 5.36 5.12
C PHE A 69 11.53 3.83 5.25
N GLY A 70 10.33 3.27 5.33
CA GLY A 70 10.07 1.83 5.54
C GLY A 70 10.31 1.35 6.96
N ARG A 71 11.07 2.11 7.74
CA ARG A 71 11.46 1.84 9.12
C ARG A 71 11.23 3.07 9.97
N GLY A 72 10.57 2.89 11.11
CA GLY A 72 10.39 3.96 12.11
C GLY A 72 11.72 4.31 12.79
N LEU A 73 11.81 5.55 13.31
CA LEU A 73 12.89 5.95 14.22
C LEU A 73 12.92 5.05 15.46
N VAL A 74 11.76 4.65 15.95
CA VAL A 74 11.55 3.52 16.87
C VAL A 74 11.10 2.34 16.03
N LEU A 75 11.85 1.23 16.07
CA LEU A 75 11.57 0.05 15.25
C LEU A 75 10.25 -0.64 15.62
N THR A 76 9.92 -0.68 16.92
CA THR A 76 8.70 -1.25 17.49
C THR A 76 7.60 -0.19 17.53
N SER A 77 6.96 0.06 16.39
CA SER A 77 5.90 1.08 16.26
C SER A 77 4.68 0.85 17.17
N GLU A 78 4.51 -0.37 17.67
CA GLU A 78 3.50 -0.82 18.63
C GLU A 78 3.89 -0.60 20.10
N ASP A 79 5.18 -0.48 20.42
CA ASP A 79 5.67 -0.41 21.79
C ASP A 79 6.74 0.68 21.94
N PHE A 80 6.34 1.77 22.61
CA PHE A 80 7.20 2.90 23.00
C PHE A 80 7.63 2.82 24.48
N GLY A 81 7.34 1.70 25.13
CA GLY A 81 7.73 1.41 26.51
C GLY A 81 9.14 0.84 26.61
N ILE A 82 9.49 0.36 27.81
CA ILE A 82 10.82 -0.16 28.14
C ILE A 82 11.10 -1.50 27.44
N GLN A 83 10.05 -2.22 27.01
CA GLN A 83 10.17 -3.47 26.25
C GLN A 83 10.32 -3.22 24.74
N GLY A 84 10.06 -2.00 24.27
CA GLY A 84 10.26 -1.59 22.89
C GLY A 84 11.71 -1.24 22.56
N ALA A 85 11.98 -1.07 21.28
CA ALA A 85 13.27 -0.60 20.79
C ALA A 85 13.50 0.86 21.19
N SER A 86 14.75 1.22 21.49
CA SER A 86 15.12 2.63 21.65
C SER A 86 15.10 3.35 20.30
N PRO A 87 14.77 4.65 20.26
CA PRO A 87 14.83 5.43 19.04
C PRO A 87 16.27 5.54 18.53
N THR A 88 16.50 5.34 17.23
CA THR A 88 17.82 5.53 16.60
C THR A 88 18.26 6.99 16.68
N HIS A 89 17.31 7.92 16.48
CA HIS A 89 17.55 9.37 16.51
C HIS A 89 16.58 10.07 17.49
N PRO A 90 16.81 9.99 18.82
CA PRO A 90 15.88 10.50 19.83
C PRO A 90 15.62 12.01 19.68
N LYS A 91 16.66 12.80 19.42
CA LYS A 91 16.54 14.25 19.25
C LYS A 91 15.71 14.63 18.02
N LEU A 92 15.82 13.87 16.94
CA LEU A 92 15.02 14.08 15.73
C LEU A 92 13.55 13.75 15.97
N LEU A 93 13.28 12.62 16.64
CA LEU A 93 11.93 12.24 17.03
C LEU A 93 11.27 13.32 17.90
N ASP A 94 12.01 13.83 18.89
CA ASP A 94 11.52 14.88 19.79
C ASP A 94 11.25 16.20 19.07
N PHE A 95 12.16 16.59 18.17
CA PHE A 95 11.98 17.76 17.33
C PHE A 95 10.71 17.64 16.47
N LEU A 96 10.56 16.55 15.73
CA LEU A 96 9.41 16.34 14.86
C LEU A 96 8.09 16.24 15.65
N ALA A 97 8.09 15.57 16.80
CA ALA A 97 6.92 15.46 17.66
C ALA A 97 6.49 16.81 18.26
N SER A 98 7.46 17.61 18.70
CA SER A 98 7.20 18.96 19.23
C SER A 98 6.67 19.90 18.13
N GLU A 99 7.30 19.88 16.96
CA GLU A 99 6.86 20.68 15.80
C GLU A 99 5.45 20.28 15.35
N PHE A 100 5.16 18.98 15.30
CA PHE A 100 3.84 18.49 14.92
C PHE A 100 2.74 18.98 15.87
N MET A 101 2.97 18.95 17.19
CA MET A 101 2.03 19.52 18.17
C MET A 101 1.90 21.04 18.01
N SER A 102 3.02 21.76 17.83
CA SER A 102 3.02 23.22 17.67
C SER A 102 2.29 23.69 16.40
N SER A 103 2.28 22.86 15.35
CA SER A 103 1.57 23.09 14.09
C SER A 103 0.07 22.84 14.18
N ASN A 104 -0.47 22.62 15.39
CA ASN A 104 -1.84 22.19 15.61
C ASN A 104 -2.18 20.87 14.89
N TRP A 105 -1.26 19.91 14.96
CA TRP A 105 -1.42 18.56 14.40
C TRP A 105 -1.59 18.54 12.86
N ASP A 106 -0.95 19.48 12.14
CA ASP A 106 -0.99 19.51 10.68
C ASP A 106 -0.14 18.39 10.06
N VAL A 107 -0.83 17.34 9.60
CA VAL A 107 -0.21 16.18 8.95
C VAL A 107 0.51 16.56 7.66
N LYS A 108 -0.03 17.50 6.87
CA LYS A 108 0.60 17.93 5.61
C LYS A 108 1.88 18.72 5.88
N ALA A 109 1.90 19.56 6.91
CA ALA A 109 3.10 20.28 7.31
C ALA A 109 4.21 19.32 7.76
N LEU A 110 3.88 18.27 8.54
CA LEU A 110 4.81 17.22 8.92
C LEU A 110 5.34 16.46 7.70
N GLN A 111 4.46 15.99 6.82
CA GLN A 111 4.84 15.28 5.59
C GLN A 111 5.76 16.15 4.73
N ARG A 112 5.38 17.42 4.49
CA ARG A 112 6.19 18.39 3.74
C ARG A 112 7.58 18.54 4.34
N ARG A 113 7.71 18.63 5.67
CA ARG A 113 8.99 18.73 6.34
C ARG A 113 9.87 17.50 6.13
N ILE A 114 9.27 16.31 6.18
CA ILE A 114 10.00 15.06 5.93
C ILE A 114 10.49 15.01 4.48
N VAL A 115 9.60 15.21 3.49
CA VAL A 115 9.95 15.06 2.06
C VAL A 115 10.87 16.17 1.54
N LEU A 116 10.92 17.32 2.21
CA LEU A 116 11.86 18.40 1.89
C LEU A 116 13.15 18.36 2.73
N SER A 117 13.31 17.35 3.59
CA SER A 117 14.55 17.19 4.35
C SER A 117 15.69 16.72 3.43
N SER A 118 16.92 17.15 3.73
CA SER A 118 18.11 16.65 3.02
C SER A 118 18.18 15.12 3.09
N THR A 119 17.81 14.52 4.22
CA THR A 119 17.81 13.06 4.42
C THR A 119 16.89 12.33 3.43
N TYR A 120 15.66 12.82 3.21
CA TYR A 120 14.72 12.23 2.26
C TYR A 120 15.14 12.45 0.80
N GLN A 121 15.79 13.57 0.51
CA GLN A 121 16.23 13.95 -0.84
C GLN A 121 17.59 13.34 -1.23
N GLN A 122 18.22 12.53 -0.37
CA GLN A 122 19.45 11.83 -0.73
C GLN A 122 19.21 10.84 -1.87
N ALA A 123 20.23 10.64 -2.70
CA ALA A 123 20.22 9.59 -3.71
C ALA A 123 20.05 8.20 -3.06
N SER A 124 19.21 7.37 -3.66
CA SER A 124 18.95 5.99 -3.24
C SER A 124 20.03 5.00 -3.65
N THR A 125 20.98 5.44 -4.49
CA THR A 125 22.05 4.63 -5.05
C THR A 125 22.79 3.83 -3.97
N TYR A 126 22.95 2.54 -4.23
CA TYR A 126 23.69 1.64 -3.35
C TYR A 126 25.15 2.10 -3.20
N ARG A 127 25.62 2.15 -1.95
CA ARG A 127 26.97 2.57 -1.55
C ARG A 127 27.69 1.40 -0.87
N PRO A 128 28.51 0.62 -1.60
CA PRO A 128 29.16 -0.58 -1.07
C PRO A 128 29.98 -0.34 0.20
N GLU A 129 30.55 0.86 0.35
CA GLU A 129 31.37 1.26 1.49
C GLU A 129 30.58 1.40 2.80
N LEU A 130 29.26 1.55 2.74
CA LEU A 130 28.41 1.71 3.93
C LEU A 130 27.81 0.39 4.42
N THR A 131 27.77 -0.64 3.57
CA THR A 131 27.11 -1.92 3.89
C THR A 131 27.71 -2.63 5.09
N SER A 132 29.02 -2.51 5.33
CA SER A 132 29.68 -3.09 6.50
C SER A 132 29.52 -2.24 7.77
N LEU A 133 29.22 -0.94 7.63
CA LEU A 133 29.12 0.01 8.73
C LEU A 133 27.68 0.14 9.25
N ASP A 134 26.70 0.13 8.34
CA ASP A 134 25.28 0.29 8.62
C ASP A 134 24.45 -0.59 7.66
N PRO A 135 24.46 -1.92 7.85
CA PRO A 135 23.79 -2.87 6.95
C PRO A 135 22.28 -2.64 6.86
N GLU A 136 21.67 -2.16 7.95
CA GLU A 136 20.24 -1.92 8.08
C GLU A 136 19.83 -0.49 7.70
N ASN A 137 20.78 0.34 7.26
CA ASN A 137 20.60 1.75 6.90
C ASN A 137 19.89 2.55 8.02
N GLU A 138 20.23 2.27 9.28
CA GLU A 138 19.67 2.96 10.46
C GLU A 138 20.08 4.44 10.52
N LEU A 139 21.26 4.77 9.99
CA LEU A 139 21.81 6.12 9.89
C LEU A 139 21.29 6.88 8.66
N LEU A 140 20.45 6.23 7.84
CA LEU A 140 19.72 6.86 6.73
C LEU A 140 20.65 7.51 5.71
N ALA A 141 21.71 6.80 5.31
CA ALA A 141 22.69 7.30 4.35
C ALA A 141 22.20 7.27 2.89
N ARG A 142 21.10 6.55 2.65
CA ARG A 142 20.36 6.46 1.39
C ARG A 142 18.88 6.20 1.68
N GLN A 143 18.03 6.26 0.65
CA GLN A 143 16.65 5.79 0.77
C GLN A 143 16.60 4.25 0.75
N ASN A 144 15.62 3.70 1.48
CA ASN A 144 15.35 2.26 1.46
C ASN A 144 14.48 1.91 0.26
N SER A 145 14.83 0.83 -0.42
CA SER A 145 14.02 0.22 -1.46
C SER A 145 12.79 -0.44 -0.83
N LEU A 146 11.60 0.00 -1.23
CA LEU A 146 10.36 -0.37 -0.57
C LEU A 146 9.33 -0.86 -1.57
N ARG A 147 9.04 -2.16 -1.54
CA ARG A 147 7.88 -2.72 -2.23
C ARG A 147 6.61 -1.97 -1.78
N LEU A 148 5.84 -1.49 -2.76
CA LEU A 148 4.54 -0.87 -2.57
C LEU A 148 3.56 -1.88 -1.95
N SER A 149 2.56 -1.42 -1.18
CA SER A 149 1.55 -2.34 -0.63
C SER A 149 0.68 -2.94 -1.74
N GLY A 150 0.00 -4.06 -1.48
CA GLY A 150 -0.85 -4.69 -2.49
C GLY A 150 -1.92 -3.76 -3.05
N GLU A 151 -2.50 -2.90 -2.21
CA GLU A 151 -3.46 -1.87 -2.62
C GLU A 151 -2.84 -0.86 -3.58
N THR A 152 -1.61 -0.39 -3.28
CA THR A 152 -0.89 0.56 -4.13
C THR A 152 -0.43 -0.07 -5.43
N ILE A 153 0.06 -1.31 -5.42
CA ILE A 153 0.45 -2.04 -6.64
C ILE A 153 -0.74 -2.15 -7.60
N ARG A 154 -1.91 -2.55 -7.09
CA ARG A 154 -3.14 -2.62 -7.89
C ARG A 154 -3.54 -1.26 -8.44
N ASP A 155 -3.59 -0.23 -7.58
CA ASP A 155 -3.98 1.11 -7.99
C ASP A 155 -2.98 1.72 -8.99
N SER A 156 -1.68 1.43 -8.88
CA SER A 156 -0.65 1.83 -9.85
C SER A 156 -0.86 1.18 -11.22
N ALA A 157 -1.15 -0.13 -11.29
CA ALA A 157 -1.43 -0.81 -12.56
C ALA A 157 -2.68 -0.24 -13.25
N LEU A 158 -3.74 0.01 -12.48
CA LEU A 158 -4.97 0.63 -12.99
C LEU A 158 -4.76 2.09 -13.42
N ALA A 159 -3.96 2.86 -12.68
CA ALA A 159 -3.67 4.24 -13.04
C ALA A 159 -2.86 4.33 -14.33
N THR A 160 -1.80 3.52 -14.43
CA THR A 160 -0.89 3.42 -15.58
C THR A 160 -1.65 3.01 -16.86
N SER A 161 -2.63 2.12 -16.74
CA SER A 161 -3.45 1.65 -17.87
C SER A 161 -4.67 2.55 -18.19
N GLY A 162 -4.92 3.58 -17.39
CA GLY A 162 -6.09 4.44 -17.50
C GLY A 162 -7.43 3.79 -17.10
N LEU A 163 -7.39 2.65 -16.41
CA LEU A 163 -8.58 1.95 -15.91
C LEU A 163 -9.05 2.46 -14.55
N LEU A 164 -8.18 3.10 -13.76
CA LEU A 164 -8.50 3.49 -12.38
C LEU A 164 -9.69 4.44 -12.32
N SER A 165 -10.74 4.05 -11.59
CA SER A 165 -11.86 4.94 -11.27
C SER A 165 -11.50 5.90 -10.13
N ALA A 166 -11.74 7.18 -10.37
CA ALA A 166 -11.58 8.25 -9.38
C ALA A 166 -12.84 8.48 -8.50
N LYS A 167 -13.89 7.66 -8.66
CA LYS A 167 -15.13 7.76 -7.88
C LYS A 167 -14.82 7.68 -6.39
N MET A 168 -15.39 8.59 -5.59
CA MET A 168 -15.22 8.66 -4.14
C MET A 168 -16.54 8.39 -3.40
N GLY A 169 -16.47 7.77 -2.23
CA GLY A 169 -17.63 7.42 -1.39
C GLY A 169 -18.36 6.15 -1.86
N GLY A 170 -19.60 5.94 -1.40
CA GLY A 170 -20.41 4.78 -1.80
C GLY A 170 -20.00 3.45 -1.15
N PRO A 171 -20.69 2.35 -1.50
CA PRO A 171 -20.42 1.02 -0.96
C PRO A 171 -19.07 0.45 -1.42
N GLY A 172 -18.60 -0.57 -0.71
CA GLY A 172 -17.43 -1.35 -1.14
C GLY A 172 -17.71 -2.18 -2.39
N VAL A 173 -16.65 -2.47 -3.14
CA VAL A 173 -16.69 -3.21 -4.41
C VAL A 173 -16.00 -4.55 -4.28
N ARG A 174 -16.29 -5.45 -5.22
CA ARG A 174 -15.73 -6.80 -5.32
C ARG A 174 -15.05 -6.95 -6.66
N PRO A 175 -13.75 -6.60 -6.79
CA PRO A 175 -12.99 -6.86 -8.00
C PRO A 175 -12.96 -8.36 -8.34
N PRO A 176 -12.60 -8.76 -9.56
CA PRO A 176 -12.44 -10.17 -9.90
C PRO A 176 -11.50 -10.88 -8.92
N GLN A 177 -11.86 -12.10 -8.54
CA GLN A 177 -10.98 -12.97 -7.77
C GLN A 177 -11.18 -14.43 -8.19
N PRO A 178 -10.17 -15.30 -8.02
CA PRO A 178 -10.30 -16.71 -8.35
C PRO A 178 -11.43 -17.40 -7.58
N GLU A 179 -12.19 -18.25 -8.29
CA GLU A 179 -13.32 -18.97 -7.71
C GLU A 179 -12.89 -19.90 -6.56
N SER A 180 -11.67 -20.44 -6.61
CA SER A 180 -11.09 -21.26 -5.54
C SER A 180 -11.08 -20.55 -4.18
N VAL A 181 -10.83 -19.24 -4.15
CA VAL A 181 -10.81 -18.44 -2.92
C VAL A 181 -12.22 -18.26 -2.35
N THR A 182 -13.23 -18.16 -3.22
CA THR A 182 -14.63 -18.01 -2.80
C THR A 182 -15.18 -19.28 -2.15
N LEU A 183 -14.71 -20.46 -2.58
CA LEU A 183 -15.14 -21.76 -2.07
C LEU A 183 -14.65 -22.02 -0.64
N GLU A 184 -13.54 -21.39 -0.24
CA GLU A 184 -12.97 -21.49 1.11
C GLU A 184 -13.65 -20.55 2.13
N ALA A 185 -14.55 -19.68 1.67
CA ALA A 185 -15.22 -18.71 2.54
C ALA A 185 -16.27 -19.37 3.45
N PHE A 186 -16.08 -19.21 4.76
CA PHE A 186 -17.03 -19.68 5.76
C PHE A 186 -18.41 -19.04 5.56
N GLY A 187 -19.45 -19.88 5.43
CA GLY A 187 -20.83 -19.43 5.26
C GLY A 187 -21.28 -19.11 3.84
N SER A 188 -20.51 -19.50 2.81
CA SER A 188 -20.90 -19.41 1.38
C SER A 188 -21.35 -18.01 0.96
N HIS A 189 -20.59 -16.98 1.32
CA HIS A 189 -20.88 -15.62 0.87
C HIS A 189 -20.51 -15.48 -0.61
N PRO A 190 -21.48 -15.30 -1.54
CA PRO A 190 -21.17 -15.16 -2.95
C PRO A 190 -20.30 -13.91 -3.17
N TRP A 191 -19.27 -14.06 -3.99
CA TRP A 191 -18.44 -12.94 -4.43
C TRP A 191 -18.96 -12.44 -5.77
N ASP A 192 -20.01 -11.63 -5.73
CA ASP A 192 -20.59 -11.03 -6.92
C ASP A 192 -19.63 -9.96 -7.47
N VAL A 193 -18.91 -10.31 -8.53
CA VAL A 193 -17.91 -9.44 -9.17
C VAL A 193 -18.58 -8.14 -9.61
N SER A 194 -18.03 -7.02 -9.15
CA SER A 194 -18.48 -5.67 -9.52
C SER A 194 -18.27 -5.43 -11.01
N LYS A 195 -19.23 -4.75 -11.63
CA LYS A 195 -19.25 -4.47 -13.08
C LYS A 195 -18.83 -3.05 -13.38
N ASP A 196 -18.53 -2.79 -14.65
CA ASP A 196 -18.26 -1.44 -15.18
C ASP A 196 -17.15 -0.71 -14.41
N GLU A 197 -17.36 0.57 -14.12
CA GLU A 197 -16.42 1.40 -13.35
C GLU A 197 -16.10 0.80 -11.97
N ASP A 198 -17.08 0.15 -11.32
CA ASP A 198 -16.92 -0.36 -9.95
C ASP A 198 -15.90 -1.51 -9.86
N ARG A 199 -15.62 -2.18 -10.99
CA ARG A 199 -14.58 -3.20 -11.12
C ARG A 199 -13.16 -2.64 -10.93
N TYR A 200 -12.96 -1.37 -11.29
CA TYR A 200 -11.65 -0.70 -11.30
C TYR A 200 -11.54 0.43 -10.26
N ARG A 201 -12.40 0.45 -9.23
CA ARG A 201 -12.22 1.41 -8.12
C ARG A 201 -10.92 1.18 -7.38
N ARG A 202 -10.43 2.26 -6.77
CA ARG A 202 -9.31 2.24 -5.83
C ARG A 202 -9.45 1.12 -4.80
N ALA A 203 -8.35 0.43 -4.51
CA ALA A 203 -8.30 -0.73 -3.62
C ALA A 203 -8.81 -0.43 -2.19
N VAL A 204 -8.83 0.84 -1.76
CA VAL A 204 -9.45 1.26 -0.50
C VAL A 204 -10.96 0.97 -0.42
N TYR A 205 -11.62 0.81 -1.56
CA TYR A 205 -13.04 0.43 -1.64
C TYR A 205 -13.23 -1.10 -1.76
N THR A 206 -12.17 -1.89 -1.86
CA THR A 206 -12.29 -3.34 -1.97
C THR A 206 -12.88 -3.93 -0.70
N PHE A 207 -13.91 -4.74 -0.87
CA PHE A 207 -14.58 -5.41 0.23
C PHE A 207 -13.65 -6.44 0.89
N VAL A 208 -13.55 -6.40 2.22
CA VAL A 208 -12.69 -7.32 3.00
C VAL A 208 -13.56 -8.23 3.86
N LEU A 209 -13.55 -9.52 3.56
CA LEU A 209 -14.12 -10.55 4.44
C LEU A 209 -13.12 -10.91 5.54
N ARG A 210 -13.61 -11.04 6.78
CA ARG A 210 -12.74 -11.27 7.95
C ARG A 210 -12.01 -12.62 7.92
N THR A 211 -12.64 -13.65 7.35
CA THR A 211 -12.08 -15.02 7.27
C THR A 211 -11.31 -15.28 5.99
N THR A 212 -11.68 -14.61 4.90
CA THR A 212 -11.17 -14.86 3.55
C THR A 212 -10.94 -13.52 2.86
N PRO A 213 -9.84 -12.80 3.19
CA PRO A 213 -9.56 -11.50 2.61
C PRO A 213 -9.36 -11.60 1.09
N PHE A 214 -9.41 -10.46 0.41
CA PHE A 214 -9.23 -10.42 -1.05
C PHE A 214 -7.85 -10.99 -1.44
N ALA A 215 -7.88 -12.00 -2.32
CA ALA A 215 -6.75 -12.88 -2.61
C ALA A 215 -5.47 -12.12 -2.99
N GLN A 216 -5.60 -11.18 -3.93
CA GLN A 216 -4.47 -10.40 -4.39
C GLN A 216 -3.81 -9.63 -3.25
N THR A 217 -4.59 -8.91 -2.43
CA THR A 217 -4.02 -8.17 -1.29
C THR A 217 -3.36 -9.10 -0.27
N ALA A 218 -3.89 -10.30 -0.07
CA ALA A 218 -3.27 -11.30 0.82
C ALA A 218 -1.91 -11.78 0.29
N VAL A 219 -1.77 -12.02 -1.02
CA VAL A 219 -0.49 -12.36 -1.67
C VAL A 219 0.56 -11.26 -1.48
N PHE A 220 0.13 -10.00 -1.42
CA PHE A 220 0.97 -8.82 -1.22
C PHE A 220 1.02 -8.34 0.24
N ASP A 221 0.98 -9.27 1.20
CA ASP A 221 1.18 -9.06 2.64
C ASP A 221 0.14 -8.13 3.31
N ALA A 222 -1.10 -8.11 2.83
CA ALA A 222 -2.14 -7.35 3.52
C ALA A 222 -2.35 -7.88 4.95
N PRO A 223 -2.55 -6.98 5.93
CA PRO A 223 -2.71 -7.38 7.32
C PRO A 223 -3.96 -8.23 7.52
N SER A 224 -3.84 -9.26 8.37
CA SER A 224 -4.98 -10.09 8.75
C SER A 224 -6.08 -9.25 9.41
N PRO A 225 -7.34 -9.33 8.95
CA PRO A 225 -8.47 -8.67 9.60
C PRO A 225 -8.79 -9.20 11.01
N GLN A 226 -8.09 -10.24 11.47
CA GLN A 226 -8.31 -10.89 12.76
C GLN A 226 -7.43 -10.32 13.88
N SER A 227 -6.37 -9.58 13.52
CA SER A 227 -5.37 -9.07 14.47
C SER A 227 -5.04 -7.61 14.17
N PRO A 228 -4.73 -6.79 15.20
CA PRO A 228 -4.20 -5.45 14.96
C PRO A 228 -2.83 -5.53 14.27
N CYS A 229 -2.58 -4.63 13.33
CA CYS A 229 -1.30 -4.51 12.63
C CYS A 229 -0.76 -3.09 12.83
N ALA A 230 0.35 -2.97 13.57
CA ALA A 230 1.04 -1.69 13.77
C ALA A 230 2.13 -1.43 12.72
N ARG A 231 2.66 -2.50 12.13
CA ARG A 231 3.66 -2.47 11.06
C ARG A 231 3.34 -3.59 10.07
N ARG A 232 3.20 -3.22 8.80
CA ARG A 232 2.99 -4.20 7.72
C ARG A 232 4.33 -4.84 7.37
N GLU A 233 4.35 -6.16 7.33
CA GLU A 233 5.48 -6.90 6.77
C GLU A 233 5.49 -6.76 5.24
N ARG A 234 6.67 -6.90 4.64
CA ARG A 234 6.85 -6.84 3.19
C ARG A 234 7.75 -7.97 2.79
N SER A 235 7.19 -8.94 2.08
CA SER A 235 7.90 -10.02 1.46
C SER A 235 8.07 -9.74 -0.04
N ASN A 236 9.10 -10.34 -0.64
CA ASN A 236 9.30 -10.41 -2.08
C ASN A 236 9.40 -11.89 -2.45
N THR A 237 8.31 -12.45 -2.95
CA THR A 237 8.22 -13.90 -3.23
C THR A 237 7.99 -14.16 -4.72
N PRO A 238 8.42 -15.32 -5.25
CA PRO A 238 8.10 -15.70 -6.63
C PRO A 238 6.58 -15.74 -6.91
N LEU A 239 5.77 -16.07 -5.88
CA LEU A 239 4.31 -16.07 -6.01
C LEU A 239 3.78 -14.68 -6.38
N GLN A 240 4.33 -13.61 -5.80
CA GLN A 240 3.91 -12.24 -6.12
C GLN A 240 4.21 -11.86 -7.58
N ALA A 241 5.38 -12.25 -8.11
CA ALA A 241 5.71 -12.04 -9.52
C ALA A 241 4.78 -12.84 -10.45
N LEU A 242 4.42 -14.07 -10.06
CA LEU A 242 3.43 -14.86 -10.80
C LEU A 242 2.03 -14.24 -10.72
N THR A 243 1.65 -13.65 -9.59
CA THR A 243 0.38 -12.93 -9.46
C THR A 243 0.33 -11.70 -10.37
N LEU A 244 1.42 -10.92 -10.47
CA LEU A 244 1.49 -9.78 -11.41
C LEU A 244 1.31 -10.21 -12.87
N LEU A 245 1.83 -11.38 -13.25
CA LEU A 245 1.71 -11.90 -14.62
C LEU A 245 0.34 -12.49 -14.95
N ASN A 246 -0.32 -13.13 -13.97
CA ASN A 246 -1.45 -14.02 -14.24
C ASN A 246 -2.79 -13.55 -13.66
N ASP A 247 -2.80 -12.66 -12.67
CA ASP A 247 -4.05 -12.16 -12.11
C ASP A 247 -4.79 -11.27 -13.12
N GLU A 248 -6.10 -11.48 -13.20
CA GLU A 248 -6.98 -10.89 -14.20
C GLU A 248 -6.84 -9.37 -14.29
N VAL A 249 -6.72 -8.67 -13.15
CA VAL A 249 -6.67 -7.20 -13.16
C VAL A 249 -5.37 -6.65 -13.74
N PHE A 250 -4.24 -7.34 -13.54
CA PHE A 250 -2.95 -6.91 -14.09
C PHE A 250 -2.88 -7.20 -15.58
N PHE A 251 -3.41 -8.36 -16.01
CA PHE A 251 -3.48 -8.69 -17.43
C PHE A 251 -4.40 -7.72 -18.19
N GLU A 252 -5.54 -7.35 -17.63
CA GLU A 252 -6.42 -6.34 -18.22
C GLU A 252 -5.79 -4.94 -18.26
N ALA A 253 -5.04 -4.57 -17.23
CA ALA A 253 -4.27 -3.33 -17.23
C ALA A 253 -3.24 -3.34 -18.38
N ALA A 254 -2.54 -4.45 -18.60
CA ALA A 254 -1.63 -4.60 -19.72
C ALA A 254 -2.35 -4.53 -21.08
N GLN A 255 -3.52 -5.16 -21.22
CA GLN A 255 -4.34 -5.07 -22.43
C GLN A 255 -4.81 -3.64 -22.73
N HIS A 256 -5.20 -2.90 -21.70
CA HIS A 256 -5.69 -1.54 -21.86
C HIS A 256 -4.54 -0.57 -22.17
N LEU A 257 -3.39 -0.75 -21.51
CA LEU A 257 -2.18 0.03 -21.80
C LEU A 257 -1.67 -0.24 -23.23
N ALA A 258 -1.61 -1.50 -23.66
CA ALA A 258 -1.17 -1.87 -25.00
C ALA A 258 -2.01 -1.19 -26.09
N ARG A 259 -3.34 -1.09 -25.90
CA ARG A 259 -4.23 -0.37 -26.82
C ARG A 259 -4.00 1.14 -26.87
N GLN A 260 -3.44 1.73 -25.81
CA GLN A 260 -3.08 3.16 -25.77
C GLN A 260 -1.69 3.44 -26.34
N ILE A 261 -0.79 2.46 -26.24
CA ILE A 261 0.57 2.53 -26.79
C ILE A 261 0.58 2.18 -28.28
N ASP A 262 -0.23 1.20 -28.69
CA ASP A 262 -0.36 0.77 -30.09
C ASP A 262 -1.24 1.72 -30.91
N THR A 263 -0.78 2.97 -31.03
CA THR A 263 -1.41 4.02 -31.83
C THR A 263 -0.49 4.43 -32.98
N GLU A 264 -1.03 4.53 -34.19
CA GLU A 264 -0.31 5.09 -35.35
C GLU A 264 -0.26 6.63 -35.26
N PRO A 265 0.82 7.30 -35.72
CA PRO A 265 1.95 6.81 -36.51
C PRO A 265 3.29 6.69 -35.75
N GLU A 266 3.29 6.48 -34.42
CA GLU A 266 4.54 6.39 -33.62
C GLU A 266 5.42 5.20 -34.09
N ASP A 267 6.74 5.31 -33.95
CA ASP A 267 7.64 4.17 -34.14
C ASP A 267 7.74 3.31 -32.86
N ASP A 268 8.39 2.15 -32.93
CA ASP A 268 8.49 1.27 -31.75
C ASP A 268 9.36 1.85 -30.63
N LEU A 269 10.36 2.67 -30.95
CA LEU A 269 11.22 3.29 -29.95
C LEU A 269 10.46 4.39 -29.20
N ASP A 270 9.66 5.18 -29.91
CA ASP A 270 8.77 6.18 -29.33
C ASP A 270 7.75 5.53 -28.40
N ARG A 271 7.16 4.41 -28.81
CA ARG A 271 6.25 3.61 -27.97
C ARG A 271 6.95 3.04 -26.74
N ILE A 272 8.17 2.54 -26.87
CA ILE A 272 8.99 2.07 -25.73
C ILE A 272 9.29 3.22 -24.77
N ASN A 273 9.69 4.39 -25.28
CA ASN A 273 9.95 5.58 -24.47
C ASN A 273 8.70 6.02 -23.70
N LYS A 274 7.53 6.00 -24.35
CA LYS A 274 6.23 6.28 -23.74
C LYS A 274 5.90 5.25 -22.65
N LEU A 275 6.09 3.96 -22.94
CA LEU A 275 5.84 2.88 -21.99
C LEU A 275 6.71 3.02 -20.72
N PHE A 276 8.01 3.31 -20.88
CA PHE A 276 8.91 3.61 -19.76
C PHE A 276 8.48 4.85 -18.98
N THR A 277 8.05 5.91 -19.67
CA THR A 277 7.61 7.15 -19.00
C THR A 277 6.33 6.92 -18.19
N VAL A 278 5.37 6.15 -18.71
CA VAL A 278 4.09 5.89 -18.03
C VAL A 278 4.26 4.88 -16.89
N CYS A 279 5.07 3.82 -17.07
CA CYS A 279 5.28 2.79 -16.05
C CYS A 279 6.32 3.18 -14.98
N LEU A 280 7.44 3.77 -15.38
CA LEU A 280 8.64 3.95 -14.54
C LEU A 280 9.04 5.43 -14.36
N GLN A 281 8.33 6.38 -14.98
CA GLN A 281 8.58 7.83 -14.86
C GLN A 281 9.99 8.28 -15.27
N ARG A 282 10.66 7.52 -16.14
CA ARG A 282 11.95 7.84 -16.75
C ARG A 282 12.01 7.34 -18.18
N LEU A 283 13.06 7.72 -18.91
CA LEU A 283 13.37 7.12 -20.20
C LEU A 283 14.18 5.82 -20.01
N PRO A 284 14.09 4.88 -20.97
CA PRO A 284 14.92 3.69 -20.95
C PRO A 284 16.39 4.03 -21.20
N GLU A 285 17.28 3.25 -20.60
CA GLU A 285 18.66 3.18 -21.04
C GLU A 285 18.75 2.46 -22.41
N ARG A 286 19.88 2.64 -23.11
CA ARG A 286 20.06 2.05 -24.45
C ARG A 286 19.91 0.53 -24.46
N GLU A 287 20.42 -0.13 -23.43
CA GLU A 287 20.36 -1.59 -23.30
C GLU A 287 18.91 -2.04 -23.02
N GLU A 288 18.20 -1.34 -22.14
CA GLU A 288 16.78 -1.62 -21.83
C GLU A 288 15.88 -1.44 -23.05
N ALA A 289 16.08 -0.36 -23.81
CA ALA A 289 15.34 -0.11 -25.05
C ALA A 289 15.60 -1.23 -26.08
N SER A 290 16.86 -1.65 -26.21
CA SER A 290 17.26 -2.73 -27.14
C SER A 290 16.62 -4.07 -26.74
N LEU A 291 16.58 -4.38 -25.43
CA LEU A 291 15.95 -5.60 -24.92
C LEU A 291 14.44 -5.61 -25.18
N LEU A 292 13.74 -4.50 -24.97
CA LEU A 292 12.30 -4.42 -25.28
C LEU A 292 12.02 -4.49 -26.78
N GLN A 293 12.87 -3.90 -27.64
CA GLN A 293 12.74 -4.05 -29.09
C GLN A 293 12.87 -5.51 -29.52
N GLN A 294 13.83 -6.23 -28.93
CA GLN A 294 13.99 -7.67 -29.17
C GLN A 294 12.75 -8.44 -28.71
N LEU A 295 12.29 -8.21 -27.48
CA LEU A 295 11.09 -8.85 -26.93
C LEU A 295 9.86 -8.60 -27.82
N LEU A 296 9.67 -7.37 -28.30
CA LEU A 296 8.56 -7.02 -29.18
C LEU A 296 8.65 -7.78 -30.52
N ALA A 297 9.84 -7.90 -31.10
CA ALA A 297 10.05 -8.67 -32.33
C ALA A 297 9.79 -10.18 -32.14
N GLU A 298 10.20 -10.74 -31.01
CA GLU A 298 9.91 -12.13 -30.63
C GLU A 298 8.41 -12.34 -30.44
N ASN A 299 7.72 -11.46 -29.72
CA ASN A 299 6.26 -11.51 -29.54
C ASN A 299 5.51 -11.41 -30.87
N ARG A 300 5.92 -10.53 -31.79
CA ARG A 300 5.32 -10.44 -33.13
C ARG A 300 5.51 -11.74 -33.92
N THR A 301 6.67 -12.37 -33.80
CA THR A 301 6.95 -13.67 -34.43
C THR A 301 6.07 -14.76 -33.82
N PHE A 302 5.91 -14.78 -32.50
CA PHE A 302 5.06 -15.72 -31.78
C PHE A 302 3.59 -15.61 -32.19
N PHE A 303 3.02 -14.41 -32.25
CA PHE A 303 1.62 -14.23 -32.66
C PHE A 303 1.40 -14.44 -34.15
N LYS A 304 2.45 -14.31 -34.97
CA LYS A 304 2.38 -14.69 -36.39
C LYS A 304 2.23 -16.20 -36.58
N SER A 305 2.83 -17.00 -35.69
CA SER A 305 2.68 -18.47 -35.70
C SER A 305 1.45 -18.97 -34.93
N HIS A 306 0.86 -18.15 -34.06
CA HIS A 306 -0.32 -18.48 -33.25
C HIS A 306 -1.44 -17.43 -33.37
N PRO A 307 -2.01 -17.22 -34.58
CA PRO A 307 -3.03 -16.20 -34.79
C PRO A 307 -4.30 -16.44 -33.96
N GLU A 308 -4.58 -17.68 -33.56
CA GLU A 308 -5.71 -18.06 -32.71
C GLU A 308 -5.66 -17.46 -31.29
N LEU A 309 -4.47 -17.04 -30.83
CA LEU A 309 -4.27 -16.46 -29.50
C LEU A 309 -4.45 -14.93 -29.48
N ILE A 310 -4.51 -14.27 -30.63
CA ILE A 310 -4.48 -12.80 -30.73
C ILE A 310 -5.69 -12.18 -30.02
N ASP A 311 -6.90 -12.60 -30.38
CA ASP A 311 -8.13 -12.01 -29.84
C ASP A 311 -8.27 -12.25 -28.33
N ALA A 312 -7.90 -13.44 -27.86
CA ALA A 312 -7.87 -13.77 -26.44
C ALA A 312 -6.84 -12.91 -25.67
N THR A 313 -5.66 -12.70 -26.25
CA THR A 313 -4.60 -11.89 -25.65
C THR A 313 -5.00 -10.42 -25.56
N VAL A 314 -5.64 -9.87 -26.59
CA VAL A 314 -6.06 -8.45 -26.62
C VAL A 314 -7.37 -8.23 -25.85
N GLY A 315 -8.19 -9.27 -25.68
CA GLY A 315 -9.51 -9.19 -25.05
C GLY A 315 -10.56 -8.55 -25.97
N ARG A 316 -10.39 -8.65 -27.29
CA ARG A 316 -11.29 -8.11 -28.33
C ARG A 316 -11.25 -8.97 -29.59
N GLU A 317 -12.37 -9.04 -30.30
CA GLU A 317 -12.45 -9.70 -31.60
C GLU A 317 -11.75 -8.90 -32.72
N ASN A 318 -11.20 -9.62 -33.70
CA ASN A 318 -10.49 -9.05 -34.86
C ASN A 318 -9.36 -8.09 -34.46
N ALA A 319 -8.62 -8.43 -33.41
CA ALA A 319 -7.54 -7.61 -32.91
C ALA A 319 -6.31 -7.68 -33.82
N ALA A 320 -5.52 -6.61 -33.82
CA ALA A 320 -4.27 -6.58 -34.56
C ALA A 320 -3.18 -7.40 -33.85
N LEU A 321 -2.39 -8.16 -34.62
CA LEU A 321 -1.21 -8.87 -34.13
C LEU A 321 -0.27 -7.96 -33.35
N ASN A 322 -0.09 -6.71 -33.82
CA ASN A 322 0.78 -5.74 -33.17
C ASN A 322 0.32 -5.44 -31.74
N THR A 323 -1.00 -5.29 -31.54
CA THR A 323 -1.58 -5.01 -30.22
C THR A 323 -1.34 -6.19 -29.27
N ALA A 324 -1.48 -7.44 -29.75
CA ALA A 324 -1.18 -8.63 -28.94
C ALA A 324 0.29 -8.67 -28.50
N ALA A 325 1.22 -8.33 -29.40
CA ALA A 325 2.64 -8.24 -29.05
C ALA A 325 2.93 -7.14 -28.00
N TRP A 326 2.22 -6.02 -28.07
CA TRP A 326 2.28 -4.97 -27.06
C TRP A 326 1.66 -5.37 -25.72
N VAL A 327 0.62 -6.22 -25.68
CA VAL A 327 0.03 -6.72 -24.41
C VAL A 327 1.09 -7.46 -23.60
N HIS A 328 1.81 -8.40 -24.21
CA HIS A 328 2.90 -9.12 -23.54
C HIS A 328 4.02 -8.16 -23.08
N THR A 329 4.39 -7.20 -23.92
CA THR A 329 5.42 -6.21 -23.59
C THR A 329 4.99 -5.33 -22.40
N CYS A 330 3.73 -4.89 -22.36
CA CYS A 330 3.16 -4.13 -21.24
C CYS A 330 3.08 -4.97 -19.95
N SER A 331 2.73 -6.25 -20.07
CA SER A 331 2.70 -7.18 -18.94
C SER A 331 4.09 -7.34 -18.30
N VAL A 332 5.14 -7.48 -19.12
CA VAL A 332 6.53 -7.51 -18.64
C VAL A 332 6.89 -6.22 -17.90
N MET A 333 6.53 -5.06 -18.45
CA MET A 333 6.80 -3.77 -17.81
C MET A 333 6.11 -3.60 -16.46
N MET A 334 4.85 -4.06 -16.33
CA MET A 334 4.12 -4.02 -15.05
C MET A 334 4.60 -5.09 -14.04
N ASN A 335 5.40 -6.06 -14.48
CA ASN A 335 5.99 -7.10 -13.62
C ASN A 335 7.45 -6.79 -13.22
N LEU A 336 8.01 -5.66 -13.66
CA LEU A 336 9.35 -5.25 -13.23
C LEU A 336 9.37 -4.96 -11.73
N HIS A 337 10.49 -5.30 -11.09
CA HIS A 337 10.71 -4.96 -9.67
C HIS A 337 10.58 -3.45 -9.44
N GLU A 338 11.11 -2.64 -10.37
CA GLU A 338 11.04 -1.17 -10.34
C GLU A 338 9.59 -0.65 -10.40
N PHE A 339 8.68 -1.34 -11.10
CA PHE A 339 7.27 -0.92 -11.19
C PHE A 339 6.54 -1.01 -9.84
N ILE A 340 6.90 -2.01 -9.03
CA ILE A 340 6.24 -2.30 -7.75
C ILE A 340 7.02 -1.79 -6.53
N THR A 341 8.09 -1.03 -6.74
CA THR A 341 9.02 -0.62 -5.69
C THR A 341 9.25 0.88 -5.74
N ARG A 342 9.38 1.50 -4.57
CA ARG A 342 9.84 2.88 -4.43
C ARG A 342 11.26 2.87 -3.90
N ASP A 343 12.18 3.44 -4.67
CA ASP A 343 13.57 3.64 -4.28
C ASP A 343 13.88 5.07 -3.84
#